data_AF-A0A535Z0V0-F1
#
_entry.id   AF-A0A535Z0V0-F1
#
_cell.length_a   1.000
_cell.length_b   1.000
_cell.length_c   1.000
_cell.angle_alpha   90.00
_cell.angle_beta   90.00
_cell.angle_gamma   90.00
#
_symmetry.space_group_name_H-M   'P 1'
#
loop_
_entity.id
_entity.type
_entity.pdbx_description
1 polymer ?
#
loop_
_entity_poly.entity_id
_entity_poly.type
_entity_poly.pdbx_seq_one_letter_code
_entity_poly.pdbx_strand_id
1 'polypeptide(L)'
;MSTAATSPDAAAGGNAGTVGLGAEARVFFGYGSPRIMGTLSLAAIGVRLGLGHWSLADLAVCGGILIVEPFLEWMLHVFGLHAKPRMVFGRKLDPLYARRHRMHHRDPRNVPLVFVPLPVLAGFIATLLAVSYFA
;
A
#
# COMPACT_ATOMS: atom_id res chain seq x y z
N MET A 1 29.31 -40.81 11.01
CA MET A 1 28.98 -39.37 11.00
C MET A 1 27.84 -39.16 10.02
N SER A 2 26.61 -39.00 10.51
CA SER A 2 25.44 -38.62 9.72
C SER A 2 24.78 -37.49 10.48
N THR A 3 24.90 -36.28 9.97
CA THR A 3 24.39 -35.03 10.55
C THR A 3 22.88 -35.00 10.41
N ALA A 4 22.19 -35.02 11.54
CA ALA A 4 20.75 -34.84 11.63
C ALA A 4 20.33 -33.50 11.01
N ALA A 5 19.34 -33.54 10.13
CA ALA A 5 18.67 -32.36 9.60
C ALA A 5 17.82 -31.73 10.72
N THR A 6 18.17 -30.51 11.11
CA THR A 6 17.40 -29.71 12.07
C THR A 6 16.08 -29.27 11.42
N SER A 7 14.94 -29.70 11.97
CA SER A 7 13.62 -29.29 11.53
C SER A 7 13.40 -27.76 11.69
N PRO A 8 12.61 -27.09 10.82
CA PRO A 8 12.46 -25.63 10.82
C PRO A 8 11.64 -25.05 11.99
N ASP A 9 11.07 -25.89 12.85
CA ASP A 9 10.12 -25.46 13.89
C ASP A 9 10.78 -24.82 15.12
N ALA A 10 12.12 -24.74 15.17
CA ALA A 10 12.85 -24.24 16.34
C ALA A 10 12.92 -22.70 16.46
N ALA A 11 12.41 -21.94 15.49
CA ALA A 11 12.50 -20.47 15.49
C ALA A 11 11.20 -19.73 15.88
N ALA A 12 10.12 -20.44 16.21
CA ALA A 12 8.82 -19.84 16.57
C ALA A 12 8.59 -19.75 18.10
N GLY A 13 9.66 -19.86 18.90
CA GLY A 13 9.62 -19.79 20.37
C GLY A 13 10.09 -18.45 20.94
N GLY A 14 10.04 -17.36 20.18
CA GLY A 14 10.41 -16.02 20.65
C GLY A 14 9.30 -15.41 21.51
N ASN A 15 9.55 -15.34 22.82
CA ASN A 15 8.82 -14.63 23.88
C ASN A 15 7.66 -13.74 23.37
N ALA A 16 6.42 -14.10 23.69
CA ALA A 16 5.21 -13.32 23.43
C ALA A 16 5.15 -12.08 24.34
N GLY A 17 6.21 -11.26 24.32
CA GLY A 17 6.20 -9.93 24.88
C GLY A 17 5.25 -9.06 24.09
N THR A 18 4.41 -8.29 24.78
CA THR A 18 3.51 -7.31 24.17
C THR A 18 4.29 -6.45 23.17
N VAL A 19 4.03 -6.65 21.87
CA VAL A 19 4.54 -5.75 20.82
C VAL A 19 3.96 -4.36 21.08
N GLY A 20 4.84 -3.43 21.43
CA GLY A 20 4.45 -2.05 21.70
C GLY A 20 4.25 -1.27 20.41
N LEU A 21 3.31 -0.31 20.40
CA LEU A 21 3.03 0.55 19.24
C LEU A 21 4.29 1.24 18.69
N GLY A 22 5.25 1.61 19.55
CA GLY A 22 6.52 2.20 19.13
C GLY A 22 7.43 1.24 18.36
N ALA A 23 7.41 -0.05 18.70
CA ALA A 23 8.16 -1.07 17.97
C ALA A 23 7.54 -1.28 16.58
N GLU A 24 6.21 -1.40 16.51
CA GLU A 24 5.48 -1.55 15.24
C GLU A 24 5.59 -0.30 14.36
N ALA A 25 5.55 0.90 14.95
CA ALA A 25 5.78 2.14 14.22
C ALA A 25 7.18 2.16 13.59
N ARG A 26 8.21 1.66 14.30
CA ARG A 26 9.57 1.56 13.75
C ARG A 26 9.64 0.57 12.58
N VAL A 27 8.91 -0.55 12.66
CA VAL A 27 8.78 -1.50 11.55
C VAL A 27 8.07 -0.85 10.37
N PHE A 28 6.91 -0.24 10.59
CA PHE A 28 6.10 0.44 9.58
C PHE A 28 6.90 1.52 8.85
N PHE A 29 7.49 2.44 9.60
CA PHE A 29 8.39 3.46 9.09
C PHE A 29 9.76 2.90 8.73
N GLY A 30 9.98 1.58 8.68
CA GLY A 30 11.11 0.93 8.05
C GLY A 30 10.99 0.88 6.53
N TYR A 31 9.77 0.95 6.00
CA TYR A 31 9.46 0.77 4.57
C TYR A 31 9.28 2.11 3.84
N GLY A 32 9.66 2.13 2.55
CA GLY A 32 9.59 3.34 1.74
C GLY A 32 8.16 3.80 1.42
N SER A 33 7.25 2.88 1.11
CA SER A 33 5.86 3.20 0.75
C SER A 33 5.13 4.03 1.82
N PRO A 34 5.08 3.63 3.10
CA PRO A 34 4.39 4.42 4.12
C PRO A 34 5.06 5.78 4.38
N ARG A 35 6.40 5.86 4.30
CA ARG A 35 7.12 7.14 4.40
C ARG A 35 6.73 8.09 3.27
N ILE A 36 6.75 7.63 2.03
CA ILE A 36 6.41 8.45 0.85
C ILE A 36 4.95 8.91 0.92
N MET A 37 4.02 7.98 1.16
CA MET A 37 2.59 8.29 1.24
C MET A 37 2.30 9.25 2.41
N GLY A 38 2.90 9.01 3.58
CA GLY A 38 2.78 9.88 4.75
C GLY A 38 3.30 11.29 4.48
N THR A 39 4.52 11.41 3.94
CA THR A 39 5.12 12.72 3.60
C THR A 39 4.28 13.49 2.59
N LEU A 40 3.85 12.85 1.49
CA LEU A 40 3.04 13.51 0.46
C LEU A 40 1.67 13.94 1.00
N SER A 41 1.03 13.10 1.83
CA SER A 41 -0.25 13.42 2.45
C SER A 41 -0.12 14.61 3.40
N LEU A 42 0.90 14.60 4.26
CA LEU A 42 1.17 15.71 5.19
C LEU A 42 1.52 17.00 4.44
N ALA A 43 2.29 16.92 3.36
CA ALA A 43 2.60 18.08 2.52
C ALA A 43 1.34 18.64 1.86
N ALA A 44 0.48 17.79 1.28
CA ALA A 44 -0.77 18.21 0.66
C ALA A 44 -1.71 18.88 1.67
N ILE A 45 -1.86 18.29 2.87
CA ILE A 45 -2.62 18.88 3.97
C ILE A 45 -2.02 20.23 4.39
N GLY A 46 -0.70 20.30 4.57
CA GLY A 46 0.00 21.53 4.97
C GLY A 46 -0.18 22.66 3.94
N VAL A 47 -0.06 22.34 2.64
CA VAL A 47 -0.32 23.29 1.56
C VAL A 47 -1.78 23.77 1.57
N ARG A 48 -2.75 22.86 1.67
CA ARG A 48 -4.17 23.24 1.73
C ARG A 48 -4.45 24.13 2.94
N LEU A 49 -3.88 23.82 4.10
CA LEU A 49 -4.02 24.62 5.31
C LEU A 49 -3.42 26.03 5.15
N GLY A 50 -2.22 26.12 4.56
CA GLY A 50 -1.54 27.39 4.33
C GLY A 50 -2.22 28.30 3.30
N LEU A 51 -2.89 27.71 2.28
CA LEU A 51 -3.63 28.48 1.27
C LEU A 51 -4.89 29.17 1.81
N GLY A 52 -5.48 28.68 2.92
CA GLY A 52 -6.65 29.29 3.53
C GLY A 52 -7.90 29.31 2.63
N HIS A 53 -8.69 30.39 2.68
CA HIS A 53 -9.90 30.57 1.86
C HIS A 53 -10.93 29.43 1.97
N TRP A 54 -11.22 29.02 3.20
CA TRP A 54 -12.14 27.92 3.48
C TRP A 54 -13.56 28.25 3.05
N SER A 55 -14.24 27.27 2.48
CA SER A 55 -15.61 27.37 2.02
C SER A 55 -16.38 26.08 2.28
N LEU A 56 -17.70 26.11 2.09
CA LEU A 56 -18.51 24.89 2.12
C LEU A 56 -18.09 23.88 1.05
N ALA A 57 -17.43 24.31 -0.03
CA ALA A 57 -16.90 23.41 -1.03
C ALA A 57 -15.79 22.51 -0.46
N ASP A 58 -15.01 22.97 0.51
CA ASP A 58 -14.00 22.13 1.18
C ASP A 58 -14.64 20.98 1.95
N LEU A 59 -15.75 21.26 2.65
CA LEU A 59 -16.52 20.22 3.33
C LEU A 59 -17.13 19.25 2.31
N ALA A 60 -17.62 19.75 1.17
CA ALA A 60 -18.14 18.91 0.11
C ALA A 60 -17.05 17.99 -0.48
N VAL A 61 -15.82 18.49 -0.67
CA VAL A 61 -14.68 17.68 -1.13
C VAL A 61 -14.31 16.63 -0.08
N CYS A 62 -14.17 17.00 1.19
CA CYS A 62 -13.88 16.05 2.26
C CYS A 62 -14.97 14.96 2.36
N GLY A 63 -16.25 15.35 2.33
CA GLY A 63 -17.38 14.43 2.35
C GLY A 63 -17.39 13.53 1.11
N GLY A 64 -17.10 14.09 -0.06
CA GLY A 64 -16.97 13.35 -1.31
C GLY A 64 -15.88 12.30 -1.26
N ILE A 65 -14.70 12.63 -0.72
CA ILE A 65 -13.61 11.66 -0.50
C ILE A 65 -14.09 10.52 0.39
N LEU A 66 -14.66 10.82 1.56
CA LEU A 66 -15.10 9.79 2.51
C LEU A 66 -16.20 8.88 1.94
N ILE A 67 -17.07 9.41 1.09
CA ILE A 67 -18.14 8.64 0.43
C ILE A 67 -17.57 7.78 -0.69
N VAL A 68 -16.70 8.34 -1.53
CA VAL A 68 -16.21 7.68 -2.76
C VAL A 68 -15.12 6.64 -2.45
N GLU A 69 -14.28 6.90 -1.45
CA GLU A 69 -13.12 6.08 -1.10
C GLU A 69 -13.45 4.58 -0.91
N PRO A 70 -14.46 4.16 -0.13
CA PRO A 70 -14.75 2.74 0.04
C PRO A 70 -15.15 2.03 -1.28
N PHE A 71 -15.83 2.74 -2.19
CA PHE A 71 -16.17 2.18 -3.50
C PHE A 71 -14.96 2.09 -4.41
N LEU A 72 -14.10 3.12 -4.37
CA LEU A 72 -12.85 3.12 -5.11
C LEU A 72 -11.93 2.00 -4.63
N GLU A 73 -11.78 1.84 -3.32
CA GLU A 73 -11.02 0.75 -2.71
C GLU A 73 -11.57 -0.59 -3.17
N TRP A 74 -12.88 -0.82 -3.07
CA TRP A 74 -13.51 -2.06 -3.49
C TRP A 74 -13.25 -2.36 -4.98
N MET A 75 -13.44 -1.38 -5.86
CA MET A 75 -13.18 -1.55 -7.29
C MET A 75 -11.71 -1.87 -7.57
N LEU A 76 -10.78 -1.12 -6.98
CA LEU A 76 -9.34 -1.35 -7.16
C LEU A 76 -8.93 -2.70 -6.60
N HIS A 77 -9.51 -3.12 -5.48
CA HIS A 77 -9.23 -4.39 -4.83
C HIS A 77 -9.73 -5.56 -5.70
N VAL A 78 -11.02 -5.57 -6.07
CA VAL A 78 -11.63 -6.67 -6.81
C VAL A 78 -11.12 -6.73 -8.25
N PHE A 79 -11.14 -5.61 -8.97
CA PHE A 79 -10.80 -5.60 -10.40
C PHE A 79 -9.31 -5.41 -10.67
N GLY A 80 -8.58 -4.73 -9.78
CA GLY A 80 -7.14 -4.51 -9.88
C GLY A 80 -6.35 -5.57 -9.13
N LEU A 81 -6.37 -5.55 -7.80
CA LEU A 81 -5.49 -6.39 -6.97
C LEU A 81 -5.75 -7.89 -7.14
N HIS A 82 -7.01 -8.30 -7.36
CA HIS A 82 -7.37 -9.68 -7.65
C HIS A 82 -7.35 -10.06 -9.13
N ALA A 83 -6.92 -9.16 -10.03
CA ALA A 83 -6.82 -9.45 -11.46
C ALA A 83 -5.95 -10.69 -11.71
N LYS A 84 -6.51 -11.69 -12.40
CA LYS A 84 -5.74 -12.86 -12.84
C LYS A 84 -4.79 -12.48 -13.97
N PRO A 85 -3.63 -13.15 -14.11
CA PRO A 85 -2.79 -13.01 -15.30
C PRO A 85 -3.59 -13.30 -16.57
N ARG A 86 -3.42 -12.49 -17.62
CA ARG A 86 -4.11 -12.66 -18.91
C ARG A 86 -3.10 -12.63 -20.06
N MET A 87 -3.40 -13.33 -21.16
CA MET A 87 -2.61 -13.26 -22.38
C MET A 87 -3.17 -12.15 -23.27
N VAL A 88 -2.36 -11.16 -23.61
CA VAL A 88 -2.74 -10.00 -24.42
C VAL A 88 -1.72 -9.87 -25.55
N PHE A 89 -2.15 -10.00 -26.79
CA PHE A 89 -1.27 -10.00 -27.98
C PHE A 89 -0.06 -10.93 -27.84
N GLY A 90 -0.27 -12.16 -27.34
CA GLY A 90 0.79 -13.14 -27.13
C GLY A 90 1.73 -12.87 -25.95
N ARG A 91 1.52 -11.80 -25.17
CA ARG A 91 2.30 -11.48 -23.97
C ARG A 91 1.49 -11.70 -22.70
N LYS A 92 2.13 -12.31 -21.69
CA LYS A 92 1.51 -12.50 -20.38
C LYS A 92 1.50 -11.17 -19.62
N LEU A 93 0.31 -10.59 -19.48
CA LEU A 93 0.08 -9.43 -18.64
C LEU A 93 -0.23 -9.89 -17.21
N ASP A 94 0.69 -9.63 -16.29
CA ASP A 94 0.52 -9.89 -14.86
C ASP A 94 1.06 -8.70 -14.05
N PRO A 95 0.20 -7.71 -13.72
CA PRO A 95 0.62 -6.50 -13.02
C PRO A 95 1.28 -6.82 -11.68
N LEU A 96 2.33 -6.06 -11.35
CA LEU A 96 3.11 -6.28 -10.13
C LEU A 96 2.25 -6.19 -8.85
N TYR A 97 1.32 -5.23 -8.79
CA TYR A 97 0.41 -5.08 -7.65
C TYR A 97 -0.49 -6.31 -7.46
N ALA A 98 -1.06 -6.85 -8.55
CA ALA A 98 -1.94 -8.00 -8.48
C ALA A 98 -1.18 -9.27 -8.10
N ARG A 99 0.03 -9.44 -8.66
CA ARG A 99 0.92 -10.54 -8.28
C ARG A 99 1.30 -10.50 -6.80
N ARG A 100 1.70 -9.33 -6.29
CA ARG A 100 2.06 -9.14 -4.87
C ARG A 100 0.86 -9.34 -3.94
N HIS A 101 -0.33 -8.87 -4.32
CA HIS A 101 -1.55 -9.11 -3.53
C HIS A 101 -1.85 -10.60 -3.38
N ARG A 102 -1.75 -11.37 -4.47
CA ARG A 102 -1.89 -12.83 -4.40
C ARG A 102 -0.80 -13.53 -3.58
N MET A 103 0.38 -12.93 -3.43
CA MET A 103 1.42 -13.43 -2.52
C MET A 103 1.03 -13.14 -1.06
N HIS A 104 0.53 -11.94 -0.77
CA HIS A 104 0.02 -11.58 0.55
C HIS A 104 -1.09 -12.53 1.01
N HIS A 105 -2.06 -12.87 0.14
CA HIS A 105 -3.09 -13.85 0.46
C HIS A 105 -2.57 -15.26 0.79
N ARG A 106 -1.38 -15.64 0.28
CA ARG A 106 -0.74 -16.92 0.60
C ARG A 106 0.03 -16.88 1.92
N ASP A 107 0.60 -15.73 2.25
CA ASP A 107 1.39 -15.51 3.47
C ASP A 107 1.09 -14.11 4.04
N PRO A 108 -0.04 -13.95 4.75
CA PRO A 108 -0.50 -12.64 5.20
C PRO A 108 0.37 -12.06 6.34
N ARG A 109 1.18 -12.90 6.99
CA ARG A 109 2.11 -12.50 8.06
C ARG A 109 3.44 -11.97 7.52
N ASN A 110 3.66 -12.05 6.22
CA ASN A 110 4.83 -11.47 5.57
C ASN A 110 4.72 -9.95 5.49
N VAL A 111 5.29 -9.25 6.48
CA VAL A 111 5.20 -7.79 6.62
C VAL A 111 5.57 -7.02 5.34
N PRO A 112 6.65 -7.34 4.60
CA PRO A 112 6.96 -6.71 3.32
C PRO A 112 5.87 -6.78 2.25
N LEU A 113 4.95 -7.76 2.31
CA LEU A 113 3.86 -7.94 1.33
C LEU A 113 2.64 -7.06 1.62
N VAL A 114 2.57 -6.43 2.79
CA VAL A 114 1.48 -5.51 3.17
C VAL A 114 1.63 -4.16 2.47
N PHE A 115 2.87 -3.73 2.18
CA PHE A 115 3.14 -2.41 1.64
C PHE A 115 3.06 -2.35 0.12
N VAL A 116 2.67 -1.18 -0.41
CA VAL A 116 2.62 -0.94 -1.85
C VAL A 116 4.04 -1.03 -2.43
N PRO A 117 4.28 -1.85 -3.48
CA PRO A 117 5.59 -1.91 -4.12
C PRO A 117 6.00 -0.53 -4.67
N LEU A 118 7.22 -0.09 -4.38
CA LEU A 118 7.69 1.24 -4.78
C LEU A 118 7.55 1.56 -6.28
N PRO A 119 7.80 0.64 -7.23
CA PRO A 119 7.56 0.92 -8.65
C PRO A 119 6.09 1.20 -8.97
N VAL A 120 5.16 0.53 -8.28
CA VAL A 120 3.71 0.76 -8.43
C VAL A 120 3.35 2.13 -7.87
N LEU A 121 3.86 2.46 -6.68
CA LEU A 121 3.62 3.76 -6.05
C LEU A 121 4.19 4.91 -6.90
N ALA A 122 5.41 4.75 -7.43
CA ALA A 122 6.02 5.74 -8.31
C ALA A 122 5.21 5.96 -9.60
N GLY A 123 4.75 4.88 -10.24
CA GLY A 123 3.87 4.97 -11.41
C GLY A 123 2.55 5.65 -11.11
N PHE A 124 1.96 5.38 -9.94
CA PHE A 124 0.74 6.06 -9.48
C PHE A 124 0.96 7.55 -9.25
N ILE A 125 2.02 7.94 -8.54
CA ILE A 125 2.38 9.36 -8.32
C ILE A 125 2.61 10.07 -9.65
N ALA A 126 3.36 9.47 -10.58
CA ALA A 126 3.59 10.06 -11.90
C ALA A 126 2.29 10.26 -12.68
N THR A 127 1.36 9.30 -12.60
CA THR A 127 0.04 9.40 -13.23
C THR A 127 -0.79 10.52 -12.62
N LEU A 128 -0.80 10.62 -11.28
CA LEU A 128 -1.50 11.71 -10.59
C LEU A 128 -0.94 13.08 -10.99
N LEU A 129 0.38 13.25 -11.00
CA LEU A 129 1.01 14.50 -11.42
C LEU A 129 0.68 14.85 -12.87
N ALA A 130 0.67 13.86 -13.76
CA ALA A 130 0.27 14.07 -15.15
C ALA A 130 -1.18 14.53 -15.25
N VAL A 131 -2.12 13.87 -14.56
CA VAL A 131 -3.54 14.26 -14.56
C VAL A 131 -3.72 15.66 -14.00
N SER A 132 -3.10 15.98 -12.85
CA SER A 132 -3.18 17.30 -12.22
C SER A 132 -2.58 18.41 -13.07
N TYR A 133 -1.65 18.11 -13.98
CA TYR A 133 -1.10 19.10 -14.91
C TYR A 133 -2.09 19.50 -16.01
N PHE A 134 -3.03 18.61 -16.37
CA PHE A 134 -4.01 18.82 -17.43
C PHE A 134 -5.42 19.19 -16.95
N ALA A 135 -5.67 19.14 -15.65
CA ALA A 135 -6.93 19.50 -15.01
C ALA A 135 -6.90 20.95 -14.53
#